data_AF-T0Z958-F1
#
_entry.id   AF-T0Z958-F1
#
_cell.length_a   1.000
_cell.length_b   1.000
_cell.length_c   1.000
_cell.angle_alpha   90.00
_cell.angle_beta   90.00
_cell.angle_gamma   90.00
#
_symmetry.space_group_name_H-M   'P 1'
#
loop_
_entity.id
_entity.type
_entity.pdbx_description
1 polymer ?
#
loop_
_entity_poly.entity_id
_entity_poly.type
_entity_poly.pdbx_seq_one_letter_code
_entity_poly.pdbx_strand_id
1 'polypeptide(L)'
;MIEAFDTLRSGLAVSVACQALGVPRASIYRVRQRRRRILVRAATCRPRPPLSLSQAERERMLAVLNSERFADLAPAAIYATLLDEGRYLASVRTMYRLLAAEGQSLERRSQRVHPVYVKPELLAVRPNEVWSWDISKLKGPVRWSVYHLYVILDIFSRYVVGWMVALRESAELAEQLIAETIAKQ
;
A
#
# COMPACT_ATOMS: atom_id res chain seq x y z
N MET A 1 8.24 25.36 -30.09
CA MET A 1 8.66 25.34 -31.52
C MET A 1 7.52 25.68 -32.48
N ILE A 2 6.39 24.94 -32.52
CA ILE A 2 5.26 25.31 -33.41
C ILE A 2 4.59 26.61 -33.01
N GLU A 3 4.37 26.85 -31.71
CA GLU A 3 3.74 28.10 -31.25
C GLU A 3 4.58 29.32 -31.61
N ALA A 4 5.90 29.27 -31.41
CA ALA A 4 6.82 30.33 -31.85
C ALA A 4 6.81 30.54 -33.39
N PHE A 5 6.65 29.46 -34.18
CA PHE A 5 6.47 29.56 -35.63
C PHE A 5 5.12 30.16 -36.01
N ASP A 6 4.04 29.81 -35.31
CA ASP A 6 2.69 30.32 -35.58
C ASP A 6 2.58 31.82 -35.24
N THR A 7 3.27 32.28 -34.17
CA THR A 7 3.40 33.71 -33.84
C THR A 7 4.14 34.48 -34.93
N LEU A 8 5.30 33.99 -35.41
CA LEU A 8 6.06 34.65 -36.48
C LEU A 8 5.37 34.60 -37.85
N ARG A 9 4.61 33.54 -38.13
CA ARG A 9 3.84 33.39 -39.39
C ARG A 9 2.71 34.41 -39.51
N SER A 10 2.24 35.01 -38.40
CA SER A 10 1.13 35.98 -38.41
C SER A 10 1.39 37.22 -39.29
N GLY A 11 2.66 37.51 -39.63
CA GLY A 11 3.04 38.58 -40.55
C GLY A 11 4.14 38.25 -41.56
N LEU A 12 4.65 37.00 -41.60
CA LEU A 12 5.78 36.61 -42.45
C LEU A 12 5.50 35.36 -43.28
N ALA A 13 6.13 35.29 -44.45
CA ALA A 13 6.10 34.09 -45.29
C ALA A 13 6.77 32.90 -44.58
N VAL A 14 6.26 31.69 -44.84
CA VAL A 14 6.73 30.43 -44.22
C VAL A 14 8.24 30.20 -44.41
N SER A 15 8.85 30.64 -45.52
CA SER A 15 10.31 30.62 -45.73
C SER A 15 11.05 31.37 -44.64
N VAL A 16 10.64 32.62 -44.46
CA VAL A 16 11.35 33.60 -43.64
C VAL A 16 11.23 33.19 -42.17
N ALA A 17 10.03 32.78 -41.75
CA ALA A 17 9.81 32.25 -40.40
C ALA A 17 10.61 30.96 -40.13
N CYS A 18 10.71 30.04 -41.10
CA CYS A 18 11.54 28.83 -40.96
C CYS A 18 13.04 29.15 -40.89
N GLN A 19 13.51 30.11 -41.70
CA GLN A 19 14.91 30.53 -41.73
C GLN A 19 15.31 31.25 -40.45
N ALA A 20 14.47 32.18 -39.96
CA ALA A 20 14.70 32.90 -38.70
C ALA A 20 14.75 31.97 -37.47
N LEU A 21 13.97 30.88 -37.50
CA LEU A 21 13.95 29.88 -36.43
C LEU A 21 14.99 28.75 -36.61
N GLY A 22 15.74 28.74 -37.72
CA GLY A 22 16.70 27.66 -38.02
C GLY A 22 16.06 26.28 -38.21
N VAL A 23 14.77 26.21 -38.61
CA VAL A 23 14.03 24.94 -38.73
C VAL A 23 13.76 24.62 -40.21
N PRO A 24 14.07 23.40 -40.68
CA PRO A 24 13.68 22.97 -42.02
C PRO A 24 12.16 23.00 -42.23
N ARG A 25 11.69 23.54 -43.35
CA ARG A 25 10.26 23.61 -43.70
C ARG A 25 9.53 22.27 -43.55
N ALA A 26 10.18 21.17 -43.95
CA ALA A 26 9.63 19.83 -43.86
C ALA A 26 9.23 19.43 -42.43
N SER A 27 9.98 19.89 -41.41
CA SER A 27 9.69 19.61 -40.01
C SER A 27 8.39 20.25 -39.56
N ILE A 28 8.11 21.49 -39.96
CA ILE A 28 6.84 22.17 -39.63
C ILE A 28 5.64 21.45 -40.25
N TYR A 29 5.73 21.09 -41.53
CA TYR A 29 4.66 20.34 -42.21
C TYR A 29 4.44 18.96 -41.58
N ARG A 30 5.52 18.23 -41.25
CA ARG A 30 5.43 16.93 -40.57
C ARG A 30 4.76 17.03 -39.21
N VAL A 31 5.14 18.01 -38.38
CA VAL A 31 4.54 18.14 -37.05
C VAL A 31 3.09 18.63 -37.13
N ARG A 32 2.74 19.52 -38.07
CA ARG A 32 1.33 19.89 -38.33
C ARG A 32 0.50 18.71 -38.83
N GLN A 33 1.04 17.89 -39.72
CA GLN A 33 0.38 16.66 -40.19
C GLN A 33 0.22 15.65 -39.06
N ARG A 34 1.23 15.51 -38.18
CA ARG A 34 1.14 14.66 -36.98
C ARG A 34 0.08 15.18 -35.99
N ARG A 35 0.01 16.49 -35.73
CA ARG A 35 -1.03 17.11 -34.89
C ARG A 35 -2.43 16.88 -35.48
N ARG A 36 -2.62 17.10 -36.78
CA ARG A 36 -3.89 16.79 -37.47
C ARG A 36 -4.25 15.31 -37.35
N ARG A 37 -3.30 14.40 -37.56
CA ARG A 37 -3.53 12.95 -37.38
C ARG A 37 -3.88 12.58 -35.94
N ILE A 38 -3.24 13.18 -34.94
CA ILE A 38 -3.57 12.95 -33.52
C ILE A 38 -4.99 13.42 -33.22
N LEU A 39 -5.38 14.61 -33.66
CA LEU A 39 -6.73 15.14 -33.47
C LEU A 39 -7.80 14.24 -34.12
N VAL A 40 -7.56 13.79 -35.36
CA VAL A 40 -8.47 12.85 -36.06
C VAL A 40 -8.54 11.50 -35.34
N ARG A 41 -7.40 10.98 -34.85
CA ARG A 41 -7.33 9.68 -34.19
C ARG A 41 -7.88 9.70 -32.76
N ALA A 42 -7.85 10.84 -32.09
CA ALA A 42 -8.49 11.07 -30.79
C ALA A 42 -10.03 11.11 -30.92
N ALA A 43 -10.55 11.60 -32.06
CA ALA A 43 -12.00 11.60 -32.33
C ALA A 43 -12.55 10.21 -32.66
N THR A 44 -11.71 9.28 -33.15
CA THR A 44 -12.13 7.90 -33.41
C THR A 44 -11.95 7.03 -32.18
N CYS A 45 -13.01 6.84 -31.39
CA CYS A 45 -13.05 5.76 -30.41
C CYS A 45 -12.83 4.43 -31.14
N ARG A 46 -11.78 3.70 -30.78
CA ARG A 46 -11.54 2.38 -31.34
C ARG A 46 -12.73 1.48 -30.97
N PRO A 47 -13.39 0.82 -31.94
CA PRO A 47 -14.51 -0.04 -31.64
C PRO A 47 -14.05 -1.13 -30.67
N ARG A 48 -14.93 -1.47 -29.73
CA ARG A 48 -14.66 -2.52 -28.76
C ARG A 48 -14.44 -3.84 -29.51
N PRO A 49 -13.44 -4.65 -29.15
CA PRO A 49 -13.25 -5.95 -29.79
C PRO A 49 -14.53 -6.79 -29.65
N PRO A 50 -14.93 -7.55 -30.68
CA PRO A 50 -16.17 -8.32 -30.68
C PRO A 50 -16.19 -9.40 -29.57
N LEU A 51 -15.02 -9.89 -29.17
CA LEU A 51 -14.86 -10.88 -28.09
C LEU A 51 -14.69 -10.23 -26.70
N SER A 52 -14.96 -8.94 -26.57
CA SER A 52 -14.90 -8.29 -25.27
C SER A 52 -16.17 -8.58 -24.48
N LEU A 53 -16.00 -9.04 -23.23
CA LEU A 53 -17.11 -9.22 -22.29
C LEU A 53 -18.01 -7.98 -22.29
N SER A 54 -19.31 -8.16 -22.54
CA SER A 54 -20.34 -7.16 -22.34
C SER A 54 -20.37 -6.66 -20.88
N GLN A 55 -21.07 -5.57 -20.63
CA GLN A 55 -21.20 -5.03 -19.27
C GLN A 55 -21.89 -6.04 -18.34
N ALA A 56 -22.97 -6.68 -18.82
CA ALA A 56 -23.68 -7.70 -18.06
C ALA A 56 -22.81 -8.94 -17.74
N GLU A 57 -21.91 -9.33 -18.65
CA GLU A 57 -20.96 -10.43 -18.39
C GLU A 57 -19.91 -10.07 -17.33
N ARG A 58 -19.46 -8.81 -17.31
CA ARG A 58 -18.54 -8.32 -16.28
C ARG A 58 -19.17 -8.32 -14.90
N GLU A 59 -20.42 -7.85 -14.80
CA GLU A 59 -21.17 -7.83 -13.55
C GLU A 59 -21.43 -9.23 -13.03
N ARG A 60 -21.84 -10.17 -13.90
CA ARG A 60 -21.97 -11.59 -13.54
C ARG A 60 -20.65 -12.18 -13.04
N MET A 61 -19.53 -11.84 -13.68
CA MET A 61 -18.21 -12.30 -13.25
C MET A 61 -17.83 -11.74 -11.88
N LEU A 62 -18.04 -10.44 -11.64
CA LEU A 62 -17.81 -9.82 -10.33
C LEU A 62 -18.66 -10.46 -9.23
N ALA A 63 -19.94 -10.70 -9.51
CA ALA A 63 -20.85 -11.32 -8.56
C ALA A 63 -20.35 -12.72 -8.16
N VAL A 64 -19.79 -13.49 -9.11
CA VAL A 64 -19.19 -14.79 -8.79
C VAL A 64 -17.89 -14.61 -8.00
N LEU A 65 -16.96 -13.77 -8.46
CA LEU A 65 -15.67 -13.57 -7.79
C LEU A 65 -15.82 -13.04 -6.35
N ASN A 66 -16.84 -12.21 -6.10
CA ASN A 66 -17.14 -11.62 -4.78
C ASN A 66 -18.20 -12.39 -3.98
N SER A 67 -18.58 -13.59 -4.43
CA SER A 67 -19.49 -14.43 -3.66
C SER A 67 -18.81 -14.96 -2.40
N GLU A 68 -19.60 -15.18 -1.34
CA GLU A 68 -19.09 -15.72 -0.07
C GLU A 68 -18.31 -17.03 -0.26
N ARG A 69 -18.76 -17.87 -1.21
CA ARG A 69 -18.11 -19.13 -1.57
C ARG A 69 -16.64 -18.96 -2.00
N PHE A 70 -16.33 -17.83 -2.63
CA PHE A 70 -15.03 -17.60 -3.26
C PHE A 70 -14.22 -16.47 -2.60
N ALA A 71 -14.70 -15.91 -1.48
CA ALA A 71 -14.12 -14.74 -0.82
C ALA A 71 -12.61 -14.85 -0.54
N ASP A 72 -12.14 -16.04 -0.12
CA ASP A 72 -10.74 -16.27 0.24
C ASP A 72 -9.91 -16.98 -0.84
N LEU A 73 -10.50 -17.29 -1.99
CA LEU A 73 -9.83 -18.03 -3.06
C LEU A 73 -9.17 -17.10 -4.08
N ALA A 74 -8.02 -17.53 -4.61
CA ALA A 74 -7.38 -16.84 -5.72
C ALA A 74 -8.16 -17.08 -7.02
N PRO A 75 -8.18 -16.13 -7.98
CA PRO A 75 -8.85 -16.31 -9.27
C PRO A 75 -8.45 -17.58 -10.03
N ALA A 76 -7.23 -18.08 -9.87
CA ALA A 76 -6.81 -19.36 -10.46
C ALA A 76 -7.53 -20.58 -9.84
N ALA A 77 -7.76 -20.57 -8.53
CA ALA A 77 -8.50 -21.63 -7.85
C ALA A 77 -10.01 -21.55 -8.16
N ILE A 78 -10.57 -20.34 -8.22
CA ILE A 78 -11.96 -20.12 -8.64
C ILE A 78 -12.15 -20.63 -10.08
N TYR A 79 -11.22 -20.32 -10.98
CA TYR A 79 -11.24 -20.80 -12.36
C TYR A 79 -11.25 -22.34 -12.46
N ALA A 80 -10.38 -23.02 -11.72
CA ALA A 80 -10.34 -24.49 -11.69
C ALA A 80 -11.67 -25.07 -11.16
N THR A 81 -12.17 -24.53 -10.05
CA THR A 81 -13.43 -24.98 -9.44
C THR A 81 -14.62 -24.82 -10.40
N LEU A 82 -14.71 -23.68 -11.09
CA LEU A 82 -15.77 -23.44 -12.06
C LEU A 82 -15.66 -24.35 -13.29
N LEU A 83 -14.43 -24.64 -13.74
CA LEU A 83 -14.22 -25.60 -14.82
C LEU A 83 -14.63 -27.02 -14.44
N ASP A 84 -14.33 -27.46 -13.22
CA ASP A 84 -14.76 -28.77 -12.71
C ASP A 84 -16.29 -28.88 -12.67
N GLU A 85 -17.00 -27.75 -12.49
CA GLU A 85 -18.46 -27.63 -12.59
C GLU A 85 -18.99 -27.50 -14.03
N GLY A 86 -18.11 -27.52 -15.04
CA GLY A 86 -18.48 -27.32 -16.44
C GLY A 86 -18.85 -25.87 -16.80
N ARG A 87 -18.49 -24.90 -15.96
CA ARG A 87 -18.85 -23.48 -16.12
C ARG A 87 -17.61 -22.66 -16.51
N TYR A 88 -17.57 -22.20 -17.76
CA TYR A 88 -16.54 -21.27 -18.20
C TYR A 88 -17.05 -19.83 -18.20
N LEU A 89 -16.38 -18.94 -17.45
CA LEU A 89 -16.67 -17.50 -17.43
C LEU A 89 -15.67 -16.70 -18.27
N ALA A 90 -14.37 -16.84 -17.98
CA ALA A 90 -13.28 -16.24 -18.75
C ALA A 90 -11.93 -16.83 -18.32
N SER A 91 -10.86 -16.41 -18.99
CA SER A 91 -9.50 -16.72 -18.58
C SER A 91 -9.13 -16.07 -17.24
N VAL A 92 -8.25 -16.72 -16.48
CA VAL A 92 -7.70 -16.23 -15.21
C VAL A 92 -7.14 -14.80 -15.34
N ARG A 93 -6.46 -14.48 -16.44
CA ARG A 93 -5.93 -13.14 -16.70
C ARG A 93 -7.03 -12.09 -16.84
N THR A 94 -8.19 -12.46 -17.39
CA THR A 94 -9.34 -11.56 -17.52
C THR A 94 -9.96 -11.28 -16.15
N MET A 95 -10.06 -12.30 -15.29
CA MET A 95 -10.53 -12.14 -13.91
C MET A 95 -9.64 -11.16 -13.13
N TYR A 96 -8.32 -11.33 -13.17
CA TYR A 96 -7.39 -10.38 -12.51
C TYR A 96 -7.49 -8.97 -13.07
N ARG A 97 -7.58 -8.80 -14.40
CA ARG A 97 -7.74 -7.47 -15.01
C ARG A 97 -9.03 -6.78 -14.55
N LEU A 98 -10.08 -7.57 -14.34
CA LEU A 98 -11.37 -7.07 -13.90
C LEU A 98 -11.31 -6.67 -12.42
N LEU A 99 -10.79 -7.53 -11.54
CA LEU A 99 -10.59 -7.20 -10.13
C LEU A 99 -9.68 -5.99 -9.94
N ALA A 100 -8.62 -5.86 -10.74
CA ALA A 100 -7.73 -4.71 -10.70
C ALA A 100 -8.42 -3.41 -11.12
N ALA A 101 -9.34 -3.46 -12.09
CA ALA A 101 -10.12 -2.30 -12.50
C ALA A 101 -11.06 -1.80 -11.39
N GLU A 102 -11.57 -2.71 -10.55
CA GLU A 102 -12.40 -2.40 -9.38
C GLU A 102 -11.58 -2.11 -8.10
N GLY A 103 -10.24 -2.09 -8.17
CA GLY A 103 -9.38 -1.89 -7.00
C GLY A 103 -9.33 -3.06 -6.01
N GLN A 104 -9.80 -4.24 -6.42
CA GLN A 104 -9.91 -5.45 -5.57
C GLN A 104 -8.68 -6.37 -5.67
N SER A 105 -7.62 -5.96 -6.38
CA SER A 105 -6.35 -6.71 -6.51
C SER A 105 -5.24 -6.18 -5.57
N LEU A 106 -5.59 -5.78 -4.35
CA LEU A 106 -4.63 -5.27 -3.37
C LEU A 106 -4.04 -6.39 -2.51
N GLU A 107 -2.85 -6.15 -1.94
CA GLU A 107 -2.22 -7.10 -1.02
C GLU A 107 -3.09 -7.30 0.25
N ARG A 108 -3.39 -8.56 0.58
CA ARG A 108 -4.07 -8.94 1.85
C ARG A 108 -3.35 -8.50 3.12
N ARG A 109 -2.10 -8.03 3.02
CA ARG A 109 -1.27 -7.62 4.17
C ARG A 109 -1.77 -6.35 4.86
N SER A 110 -2.53 -5.50 4.18
CA SER A 110 -3.01 -4.22 4.72
C SER A 110 -4.43 -4.29 5.32
N GLN A 111 -4.80 -5.40 5.97
CA GLN A 111 -6.13 -5.55 6.58
C GLN A 111 -6.20 -5.18 8.07
N ARG A 112 -5.06 -5.13 8.78
CA ARG A 112 -5.05 -4.72 10.19
C ARG A 112 -5.03 -3.21 10.30
N VAL A 113 -6.21 -2.62 10.43
CA VAL A 113 -6.36 -1.25 10.94
C VAL A 113 -6.22 -1.32 12.46
N HIS A 114 -5.09 -0.85 12.98
CA HIS A 114 -4.94 -0.71 14.43
C HIS A 114 -5.89 0.38 14.93
N PRO A 115 -6.76 0.09 15.92
CA PRO A 115 -7.58 1.13 16.52
C PRO A 115 -6.67 2.26 17.03
N VAL A 116 -7.09 3.51 16.81
CA VAL A 116 -6.36 4.67 17.33
C VAL A 116 -6.64 4.77 18.83
N TYR A 117 -5.79 4.15 19.63
CA TYR A 117 -5.81 4.33 21.07
C TYR A 117 -5.20 5.69 21.42
N VAL A 118 -5.86 6.45 22.30
CA VAL A 118 -5.26 7.65 22.90
C VAL A 118 -4.15 7.18 23.84
N LYS A 119 -2.90 7.39 23.45
CA LYS A 119 -1.74 7.03 24.27
C LYS A 119 -1.66 8.02 25.45
N PRO A 120 -1.60 7.56 26.71
CA PRO A 120 -1.35 8.46 27.83
C PRO A 120 0.06 9.04 27.71
N GLU A 121 0.16 10.36 27.65
CA GLU A 121 1.42 11.10 27.64
C GLU A 121 1.69 11.62 29.06
N LEU A 122 2.59 10.94 29.78
CA LEU A 122 3.06 11.38 31.09
C LEU A 122 4.39 12.12 30.92
N LEU A 123 4.50 13.30 31.54
CA LEU A 123 5.73 14.10 31.57
C LEU A 123 6.39 13.95 32.95
N ALA A 124 7.69 13.62 32.96
CA ALA A 124 8.53 13.71 34.15
C ALA A 124 9.52 14.86 33.98
N VAL A 125 9.62 15.74 34.97
CA VAL A 125 10.54 16.88 35.02
C VAL A 125 11.67 16.68 36.05
N ARG A 126 11.57 15.66 36.90
CA ARG A 126 12.60 15.25 37.87
C ARG A 126 12.70 13.72 37.99
N PRO A 127 13.82 13.19 38.51
CA PRO A 127 13.92 11.77 38.83
C PRO A 127 12.84 11.35 39.83
N ASN A 128 12.36 10.11 39.71
CA ASN A 128 11.35 9.47 40.57
C ASN A 128 9.94 10.05 40.51
N GLU A 129 9.59 10.80 39.45
CA GLU A 129 8.21 11.25 39.21
C GLU A 129 7.39 10.23 38.40
N VAL A 130 8.00 9.58 37.40
CA VAL A 130 7.33 8.57 36.56
C VAL A 130 8.28 7.42 36.25
N TRP A 131 7.82 6.20 36.51
CA TRP A 131 8.53 4.99 36.14
C TRP A 131 7.83 4.27 34.99
N SER A 132 8.64 3.69 34.11
CA SER A 132 8.20 2.74 33.10
C SER A 132 8.76 1.37 33.45
N TRP A 133 8.01 0.31 33.20
CA TRP A 133 8.49 -1.05 33.44
C TRP A 133 8.14 -1.95 32.26
N ASP A 134 8.93 -2.99 32.05
CA ASP A 134 8.71 -3.99 31.01
C ASP A 134 9.29 -5.35 31.44
N ILE A 135 8.80 -6.42 30.79
CA ILE A 135 9.25 -7.79 31.01
C ILE A 135 9.90 -8.30 29.72
N SER A 136 11.22 -8.47 29.78
CA SER A 136 12.02 -8.97 28.66
C SER A 136 12.33 -10.46 28.82
N LYS A 137 12.02 -11.25 27.78
CA LYS A 137 12.37 -12.68 27.74
C LYS A 137 13.83 -12.87 27.34
N LEU A 138 14.63 -13.40 28.26
CA LEU A 138 16.03 -13.74 28.03
C LEU A 138 16.17 -15.22 27.68
N LYS A 139 16.97 -15.52 26.67
CA LYS A 139 17.29 -16.90 26.29
C LYS A 139 18.13 -17.55 27.40
N GLY A 140 17.68 -18.70 27.89
CA GLY A 140 18.43 -19.46 28.89
C GLY A 140 19.54 -20.33 28.29
N PRO A 141 20.41 -20.91 29.14
CA PRO A 141 21.58 -21.68 28.72
C PRO A 141 21.23 -23.07 28.15
N VAL A 142 20.02 -23.57 28.41
CA VAL A 142 19.54 -24.87 27.94
C VAL A 142 18.48 -24.69 26.86
N ARG A 143 18.37 -25.66 25.95
CA ARG A 143 17.35 -25.65 24.89
C ARG A 143 15.95 -25.49 25.50
N TRP A 144 15.17 -24.56 24.94
CA TRP A 144 13.80 -24.22 25.39
C TRP A 144 13.68 -23.61 26.80
N SER A 145 14.79 -23.18 27.40
CA SER A 145 14.75 -22.39 28.64
C SER A 145 14.69 -20.89 28.33
N VAL A 146 13.83 -20.17 29.06
CA VAL A 146 13.66 -18.72 28.97
C VAL A 146 13.54 -18.17 30.39
N TYR A 147 14.21 -17.05 30.64
CA TYR A 147 14.06 -16.27 31.86
C TYR A 147 13.26 -15.00 31.56
N HIS A 148 12.52 -14.51 32.55
CA HIS A 148 11.75 -13.29 32.48
C HIS A 148 12.46 -12.24 33.32
N LEU A 149 13.10 -11.28 32.66
CA LEU A 149 13.74 -10.13 33.30
C LEU A 149 12.71 -9.01 33.42
N TYR A 150 12.38 -8.67 34.66
CA TYR A 150 11.55 -7.53 34.99
C TYR A 150 12.47 -6.34 35.25
N VAL A 151 12.18 -5.21 34.64
CA VAL A 151 12.96 -3.97 34.83
C VAL A 151 12.00 -2.81 35.06
N ILE A 152 12.26 -2.04 36.11
CA ILE A 152 11.65 -0.74 36.37
C ILE A 152 12.70 0.33 36.11
N LEU A 153 12.38 1.26 35.21
CA LEU A 153 13.24 2.33 34.76
C LEU A 153 12.58 3.67 35.05
N ASP A 154 13.33 4.58 35.64
CA ASP A 154 12.93 5.98 35.79
C ASP A 154 13.03 6.72 34.47
N ILE A 155 11.92 7.29 33.98
CA ILE A 155 11.87 7.78 32.59
C ILE A 155 12.72 9.04 32.39
N PHE A 156 12.94 9.83 33.46
CA PHE A 156 13.71 11.07 33.42
C PHE A 156 15.22 10.78 33.46
N SER A 157 15.70 10.07 34.49
CA SER A 157 17.13 9.78 34.69
C SER A 157 17.65 8.62 33.85
N ARG A 158 16.76 7.80 33.29
CA ARG A 158 17.07 6.53 32.61
C ARG A 158 17.70 5.48 33.52
N TYR A 159 17.68 5.68 34.83
CA TYR A 159 18.25 4.76 35.80
C TYR A 159 17.33 3.56 36.03
N VAL A 160 17.92 2.37 36.21
CA VAL A 160 17.19 1.16 36.60
C VAL A 160 17.00 1.19 38.11
N VAL A 161 15.80 1.58 38.54
CA VAL A 161 15.45 1.72 39.96
C VAL A 161 15.12 0.37 40.61
N GLY A 162 14.69 -0.61 39.81
CA GLY A 162 14.37 -1.96 40.29
C GLY A 162 14.47 -2.99 39.17
N TRP A 163 14.89 -4.21 39.52
CA TRP A 163 14.92 -5.32 38.58
C TRP A 163 14.83 -6.67 39.31
N MET A 164 14.34 -7.69 38.62
CA MET A 164 14.41 -9.09 39.06
C MET A 164 14.39 -10.04 37.86
N VAL A 165 14.86 -11.27 38.08
CA VAL A 165 14.78 -12.35 37.08
C VAL A 165 13.99 -13.51 37.64
N ALA A 166 13.01 -13.99 36.88
CA ALA A 166 12.17 -15.11 37.27
C ALA A 166 12.04 -16.17 36.16
N LEU A 167 11.66 -17.37 36.55
CA LEU A 167 11.41 -18.49 35.62
C LEU A 167 10.07 -18.35 34.89
N ARG A 168 9.13 -17.57 35.43
CA ARG A 168 7.80 -17.37 34.85
C ARG A 168 7.37 -15.91 34.95
N GLU A 169 6.48 -15.54 34.04
CA GLU A 169 5.71 -14.31 34.14
C GLU A 169 4.55 -14.51 35.12
N SER A 170 4.44 -13.67 36.15
CA SER A 170 3.31 -13.71 37.10
C SER A 170 3.08 -12.34 37.72
N ALA A 171 1.82 -12.02 38.00
CA ALA A 171 1.42 -10.73 38.55
C ALA A 171 1.98 -10.52 39.97
N GLU A 172 2.07 -11.60 40.75
CA GLU A 172 2.59 -11.57 42.12
C GLU A 172 4.06 -11.16 42.16
N LEU A 173 4.87 -11.61 41.18
CA LEU A 173 6.27 -11.21 41.05
C LEU A 173 6.41 -9.73 40.67
N ALA A 174 5.52 -9.23 39.81
CA ALA A 174 5.49 -7.82 39.45
C ALA A 174 5.11 -6.94 40.65
N GLU A 175 4.09 -7.34 41.42
CA GLU A 175 3.67 -6.64 42.63
C GLU A 175 4.80 -6.59 43.67
N GLN A 176 5.46 -7.73 43.91
CA GLN A 176 6.61 -7.81 44.80
C GLN A 176 7.75 -6.88 44.33
N LEU A 177 8.09 -6.90 43.04
CA LEU A 177 9.14 -6.03 42.48
C LEU A 177 8.82 -4.56 42.73
N ILE A 178 7.59 -4.14 42.45
CA ILE A 178 7.16 -2.75 42.61
C ILE A 178 7.23 -2.36 44.08
N ALA A 179 6.69 -3.18 45.00
CA ALA A 179 6.74 -2.91 46.43
C ALA A 179 8.18 -2.78 46.96
N GLU A 180 9.07 -3.71 46.59
CA GLU A 180 10.48 -3.67 46.98
C GLU A 180 11.22 -2.45 46.39
N THR A 181 10.86 -2.05 45.16
CA THR A 181 11.48 -0.89 44.50
C THR A 181 11.07 0.41 45.17
N ILE A 182 9.78 0.56 45.51
CA ILE A 182 9.26 1.71 46.26
C ILE A 182 9.93 1.80 47.63
N ALA A 183 10.07 0.68 48.34
CA ALA A 183 10.68 0.66 49.67
C ALA A 183 12.18 1.02 49.70
N LYS A 184 12.88 0.98 48.55
CA LYS A 184 14.30 1.33 48.42
C LYS A 184 14.55 2.82 48.15
N GLN A 185 13.53 3.58 47.77
CA GLN A 185 13.62 5.02 47.52
C GLN A 185 13.41 5.82 48.81
#